data_AF-A0AAW5TS33-F1
#
_entry.id   AF-A0AAW5TS33-F1
#
_cell.length_a   1.000
_cell.length_b   1.000
_cell.length_c   1.000
_cell.angle_alpha   90.00
_cell.angle_beta   90.00
_cell.angle_gamma   90.00
#
_symmetry.space_group_name_H-M   'P 1'
#
loop_
_entity.id
_entity.type
_entity.pdbx_description
1 polymer ?
#
loop_
_entity_poly.entity_id
_entity_poly.type
_entity_poly.pdbx_seq_one_letter_code
_entity_poly.pdbx_strand_id
1 'polypeptide(L)'
;MLDSELIDLQTNMDFLADKVSYMEEFPKIVYTGMIDAFFGYKYGELEYRSVRFESESFESENIQGNAVINYTDAEIPFTRVMEWRHFDQKADKGKTILTKEYPQDWDRTKEAYYPVNDARNSSLFKFYREEADKLQKIIFGGRLGNYQYYDMDQVFGAALKAVEKEFGK
;
A
#
# COMPACT_ATOMS: atom_id res chain seq x y z
N MET A 1 18.25 -5.21 1.93
CA MET A 1 18.08 -4.48 0.63
C MET A 1 18.27 -2.98 0.81
N LEU A 2 17.97 -2.43 2.00
CA LEU A 2 18.20 -1.02 2.32
C LEU A 2 19.54 -0.78 3.06
N ASP A 3 20.44 -1.78 3.08
CA ASP A 3 21.64 -1.80 3.91
C ASP A 3 22.88 -1.20 3.22
N SER A 4 22.69 -0.59 2.04
CA SER A 4 23.77 0.08 1.30
C SER A 4 24.15 1.37 2.01
N GLU A 5 25.45 1.70 2.08
CA GLU A 5 25.95 2.98 2.61
C GLU A 5 25.46 4.20 1.81
N LEU A 6 24.90 3.98 0.61
CA LEU A 6 24.29 5.02 -0.21
C LEU A 6 22.82 5.28 0.14
N ILE A 7 22.25 4.59 1.13
CA ILE A 7 20.86 4.70 1.53
C ILE A 7 20.78 5.18 2.98
N ASP A 8 20.33 6.42 3.17
CA ASP A 8 19.91 6.92 4.47
C ASP A 8 18.44 6.57 4.70
N LEU A 9 18.15 5.89 5.82
CA LEU A 9 16.79 5.48 6.20
C LEU A 9 16.27 6.33 7.36
N GLN A 10 15.16 7.02 7.12
CA GLN A 10 14.40 7.72 8.16
C GLN A 10 13.01 7.09 8.30
N THR A 11 12.62 6.76 9.54
CA THR A 11 11.32 6.18 9.88
C THR A 11 10.53 7.13 10.78
N ASN A 12 9.19 6.96 10.84
CA ASN A 12 8.29 7.86 11.60
C ASN A 12 8.33 9.32 11.09
N MET A 13 8.55 9.50 9.79
CA MET A 13 8.56 10.80 9.13
C MET A 13 7.43 10.86 8.10
N ASP A 14 6.68 11.97 8.09
CA ASP A 14 5.68 12.26 7.07
C ASP A 14 6.25 13.26 6.07
N PHE A 15 6.47 12.81 4.84
CA PHE A 15 6.94 13.66 3.74
C PHE A 15 5.99 14.84 3.47
N LEU A 16 4.68 14.67 3.61
CA LEU A 16 3.70 15.72 3.31
C LEU A 16 3.74 16.85 4.34
N ALA A 17 4.19 16.57 5.57
CA ALA A 17 4.32 17.58 6.63
C ALA A 17 5.39 18.63 6.32
N ASP A 18 6.46 18.26 5.61
CA ASP A 18 7.56 19.16 5.21
C ASP A 18 7.89 19.08 3.70
N LYS A 19 6.84 18.91 2.90
CA LYS A 19 6.95 18.68 1.45
C LYS A 19 7.77 19.75 0.74
N VAL A 20 7.64 21.01 1.15
CA VAL A 20 8.31 22.15 0.48
C VAL A 20 9.81 22.04 0.64
N SER A 21 10.30 21.83 1.86
CA SER A 21 11.74 21.72 2.12
C SER A 21 12.35 20.51 1.42
N TYR A 22 11.69 19.34 1.44
CA TYR A 22 12.16 18.18 0.68
C TYR A 22 12.22 18.43 -0.84
N MET A 23 11.23 19.14 -1.41
CA MET A 23 11.20 19.49 -2.82
C MET A 23 12.28 20.50 -3.23
N GLU A 24 12.75 21.33 -2.31
CA GLU A 24 13.87 22.25 -2.52
C GLU A 24 15.23 21.56 -2.39
N GLU A 25 15.37 20.68 -1.40
CA GLU A 25 16.63 19.99 -1.07
C GLU A 25 17.02 18.94 -2.11
N PHE A 26 16.07 18.10 -2.53
CA PHE A 26 16.38 16.95 -3.38
C PHE A 26 16.18 17.24 -4.87
N PRO A 27 17.16 16.86 -5.73
CA PRO A 27 17.08 17.13 -7.17
C PRO A 27 15.99 16.30 -7.88
N LYS A 28 15.67 15.12 -7.32
CA LYS A 28 14.66 14.20 -7.80
C LYS A 28 13.97 13.53 -6.61
N ILE A 29 12.66 13.32 -6.70
CA ILE A 29 11.86 12.66 -5.67
C ILE A 29 11.08 11.51 -6.29
N VAL A 30 11.11 10.34 -5.65
CA VAL A 30 10.18 9.25 -5.92
C VAL A 30 9.11 9.27 -4.85
N TYR A 31 7.86 9.54 -5.25
CA TYR A 31 6.74 9.61 -4.33
C TYR A 31 5.79 8.43 -4.56
N THR A 32 5.62 7.60 -3.53
CA THR A 32 4.78 6.39 -3.57
C THR A 32 3.55 6.46 -2.67
N GLY A 33 3.31 7.63 -2.05
CA GLY A 33 2.12 7.90 -1.24
C GLY A 33 0.89 8.23 -2.09
N MET A 34 -0.22 8.60 -1.43
CA MET A 34 -1.48 8.95 -2.12
C MET A 34 -1.31 10.21 -2.98
N ILE A 35 -1.64 10.11 -4.27
CA ILE A 35 -1.44 11.20 -5.24
C ILE A 35 -2.34 12.41 -4.95
N ASP A 36 -3.59 12.19 -4.55
CA ASP A 36 -4.52 13.23 -4.16
C ASP A 36 -4.05 14.00 -2.92
N ALA A 37 -3.53 13.29 -1.91
CA ALA A 37 -2.91 13.89 -0.73
C ALA A 37 -1.69 14.75 -1.08
N PHE A 38 -0.85 14.30 -2.03
CA PHE A 38 0.28 15.08 -2.53
C PHE A 38 -0.15 16.45 -3.05
N PHE A 39 -1.31 16.52 -3.73
CA PHE A 39 -1.88 17.74 -4.27
C PHE A 39 -2.87 18.43 -3.32
N GLY A 40 -2.89 18.06 -2.03
CA GLY A 40 -3.74 18.67 -1.01
C GLY A 40 -5.24 18.49 -1.30
N TYR A 41 -5.61 17.38 -1.95
CA TYR A 41 -6.99 17.03 -2.28
C TYR A 41 -7.73 18.07 -3.14
N LYS A 42 -7.01 18.87 -3.93
CA LYS A 42 -7.57 20.01 -4.67
C LYS A 42 -8.69 19.69 -5.67
N TYR A 43 -8.81 18.44 -6.12
CA TYR A 43 -9.90 18.00 -7.00
C TYR A 43 -10.92 17.10 -6.28
N GLY A 44 -10.75 16.87 -4.98
CA GLY A 44 -11.49 15.90 -4.18
C GLY A 44 -10.66 14.67 -3.82
N GLU A 45 -11.24 13.80 -3.00
CA GLU A 45 -10.58 12.60 -2.48
C GLU A 45 -10.84 11.39 -3.38
N LEU A 46 -9.76 10.65 -3.66
CA LEU A 46 -9.85 9.32 -4.25
C LEU A 46 -10.34 8.33 -3.21
N GLU A 47 -11.28 7.46 -3.57
CA GLU A 47 -11.82 6.46 -2.67
C GLU A 47 -10.94 5.22 -2.61
N TYR A 48 -10.77 4.71 -1.40
CA TYR A 48 -10.09 3.46 -1.16
C TYR A 48 -10.99 2.56 -0.31
N ARG A 49 -10.69 1.26 -0.31
CA ARG A 49 -11.12 0.36 0.76
C ARG A 49 -9.97 0.21 1.73
N SER A 50 -10.33 0.09 3.00
CA SER A 50 -9.39 -0.28 4.05
C SER A 50 -9.75 -1.66 4.60
N VAL A 51 -8.84 -2.23 5.37
CA VAL A 51 -9.08 -3.47 6.12
C VAL A 51 -8.55 -3.30 7.53
N ARG A 52 -9.18 -4.01 8.46
CA ARG A 52 -8.73 -4.11 9.85
C ARG A 52 -8.39 -5.56 10.15
N PHE A 53 -7.29 -5.75 10.87
CA PHE A 53 -6.83 -7.08 11.25
C PHE A 53 -7.01 -7.28 12.75
N GLU A 54 -7.58 -8.43 13.13
CA GLU A 54 -7.61 -8.89 14.52
C GLU A 54 -6.84 -10.20 14.59
N SER A 55 -5.86 -10.27 15.50
CA SER A 55 -5.03 -11.46 15.68
C SER A 55 -5.23 -12.09 17.03
N GLU A 56 -5.32 -13.41 17.07
CA GLU A 56 -5.46 -14.22 18.27
C GLU A 56 -4.43 -15.35 18.25
N SER A 57 -3.83 -15.63 19.41
CA SER A 57 -2.86 -16.72 19.58
C SER A 57 -3.53 -17.92 20.26
N PHE A 58 -3.19 -19.12 19.80
CA PHE A 58 -3.73 -20.37 20.32
C PHE A 58 -2.59 -21.32 20.70
N GLU A 59 -2.76 -22.02 21.82
CA GLU A 59 -1.92 -23.14 22.24
C GLU A 59 -2.35 -24.42 21.49
N SER A 60 -2.19 -24.40 20.17
CA SER A 60 -2.43 -25.52 19.27
C SER A 60 -1.43 -25.50 18.12
N GLU A 61 -1.16 -26.68 17.56
CA GLU A 61 -0.38 -26.81 16.33
C GLU A 61 -1.22 -26.63 15.06
N ASN A 62 -2.54 -26.55 15.17
CA ASN A 62 -3.43 -26.43 14.01
C ASN A 62 -4.82 -26.01 14.48
N ILE A 63 -5.38 -24.95 13.90
CA ILE A 63 -6.77 -24.55 14.13
C ILE A 63 -7.63 -24.71 12.88
N GLN A 64 -7.15 -24.28 11.71
CA GLN A 64 -7.94 -24.34 10.46
C GLN A 64 -7.30 -25.21 9.37
N GLY A 65 -6.01 -25.53 9.48
CA GLY A 65 -5.33 -26.52 8.65
C GLY A 65 -4.91 -26.02 7.27
N ASN A 66 -5.02 -24.71 7.02
CA ASN A 66 -4.57 -24.08 5.79
C ASN A 66 -4.14 -22.63 6.04
N ALA A 67 -3.24 -22.09 5.20
CA ALA A 67 -2.71 -20.73 5.39
C ALA A 67 -3.79 -19.65 5.30
N VAL A 68 -4.76 -19.80 4.39
CA VAL A 68 -5.87 -18.85 4.21
C VAL A 68 -7.16 -19.63 3.95
N ILE A 69 -8.22 -19.27 4.66
CA ILE A 69 -9.59 -19.71 4.37
C ILE A 69 -10.45 -18.46 4.14
N ASN A 70 -11.16 -18.42 3.01
CA ASN A 70 -12.09 -17.35 2.67
C ASN A 70 -13.50 -17.69 3.15
N TYR A 71 -14.20 -16.68 3.66
CA TYR A 71 -15.59 -16.78 4.11
C TYR A 71 -16.44 -15.91 3.19
N THR A 72 -17.29 -16.55 2.39
CA THR A 72 -18.10 -15.89 1.35
C THR A 72 -19.56 -15.69 1.75
N ASP A 73 -19.91 -16.05 2.98
CA ASP A 73 -21.23 -15.85 3.55
C ASP A 73 -21.37 -14.40 4.03
N ALA A 74 -22.45 -13.73 3.64
CA ALA A 74 -22.71 -12.33 3.95
C ALA A 74 -22.96 -12.09 5.46
N GLU A 75 -23.40 -13.11 6.20
CA GLU A 75 -23.62 -13.03 7.64
C GLU A 75 -22.30 -13.06 8.44
N ILE A 76 -21.19 -13.42 7.81
CA ILE A 76 -19.87 -13.46 8.45
C ILE A 76 -19.18 -12.10 8.30
N PRO A 77 -18.77 -11.45 9.41
CA PRO A 77 -18.27 -10.07 9.37
C PRO A 77 -16.84 -9.91 8.81
N PHE A 78 -16.12 -11.01 8.60
CA PHE A 78 -14.74 -11.02 8.06
C PHE A 78 -14.66 -11.78 6.74
N THR A 79 -13.73 -11.39 5.87
CA THR A 79 -13.59 -11.95 4.52
C THR A 79 -12.71 -13.19 4.48
N ARG A 80 -11.69 -13.25 5.35
CA ARG A 80 -10.77 -14.40 5.43
C ARG A 80 -10.12 -14.52 6.80
N VAL A 81 -9.65 -15.72 7.09
CA VAL A 81 -8.81 -16.03 8.25
C VAL A 81 -7.49 -16.61 7.78
N MET A 82 -6.39 -16.02 8.26
CA MET A 82 -5.02 -16.42 7.96
C MET A 82 -4.44 -17.16 9.16
N GLU A 83 -3.98 -18.40 8.97
CA GLU A 83 -3.25 -19.15 10.00
C GLU A 83 -1.75 -19.16 9.64
N TRP A 84 -0.97 -18.32 10.35
CA TRP A 84 0.36 -17.90 9.92
C TRP A 84 1.38 -19.04 9.80
N ARG A 85 1.26 -20.06 10.67
CA ARG A 85 2.18 -21.19 10.70
C ARG A 85 2.29 -21.93 9.36
N HIS A 86 1.25 -21.86 8.53
CA HIS A 86 1.19 -22.59 7.27
C HIS A 86 1.88 -21.85 6.11
N PHE A 87 2.30 -20.58 6.28
CA PHE A 87 3.02 -19.85 5.25
C PHE A 87 4.50 -20.23 5.15
N ASP A 88 5.21 -20.23 6.29
CA ASP A 88 6.66 -20.45 6.33
C ASP A 88 7.10 -21.65 7.17
N GLN A 89 6.18 -22.26 7.93
CA GLN A 89 6.42 -23.40 8.83
C GLN A 89 7.45 -23.11 9.93
N LYS A 90 7.61 -21.85 10.35
CA LYS A 90 8.58 -21.42 11.39
C LYS A 90 7.94 -21.08 12.73
N ALA A 91 6.65 -21.34 12.91
CA ALA A 91 5.97 -21.09 14.17
C ALA A 91 6.54 -21.94 15.33
N ASP A 92 6.48 -21.39 16.54
CA ASP A 92 6.84 -22.11 17.76
C ASP A 92 6.01 -23.39 17.91
N LYS A 93 6.64 -24.44 18.45
CA LYS A 93 5.97 -25.72 18.72
C LYS A 93 4.78 -25.51 19.65
N GLY A 94 3.64 -26.13 19.35
CA GLY A 94 2.43 -26.02 20.15
C GLY A 94 1.69 -24.68 20.05
N LYS A 95 2.12 -23.73 19.20
CA LYS A 95 1.50 -22.41 19.09
C LYS A 95 1.12 -22.05 17.66
N THR A 96 -0.01 -21.38 17.48
CA THR A 96 -0.42 -20.78 16.21
C THR A 96 -1.03 -19.40 16.41
N ILE A 97 -1.00 -18.59 15.36
CA ILE A 97 -1.63 -17.26 15.32
C ILE A 97 -2.60 -17.26 14.17
N LEU A 98 -3.85 -16.87 14.46
CA LEU A 98 -4.86 -16.63 13.43
C LEU A 98 -5.12 -15.13 13.34
N THR A 99 -5.19 -14.61 12.13
CA THR A 99 -5.60 -13.23 11.86
C THR A 99 -6.85 -13.19 11.01
N LYS A 100 -7.88 -12.51 11.50
CA LYS A 100 -9.12 -12.24 10.76
C LYS A 100 -9.02 -10.89 10.05
N GLU A 101 -9.42 -10.85 8.78
CA GLU A 101 -9.48 -9.63 7.96
C GLU A 101 -10.92 -9.12 7.89
N TYR A 102 -11.14 -7.89 8.35
CA TYR A 102 -12.43 -7.20 8.29
C TYR A 102 -12.39 -6.10 7.24
N PRO A 103 -13.27 -6.12 6.23
CA PRO A 103 -13.40 -5.00 5.31
C PRO A 103 -13.96 -3.79 6.04
N GLN A 104 -13.49 -2.59 5.68
CA GLN A 104 -14.04 -1.35 6.21
C GLN A 104 -13.90 -0.21 5.19
N ASP A 105 -14.79 0.77 5.29
CA ASP A 105 -14.67 2.00 4.53
C ASP A 105 -13.41 2.76 4.97
N TRP A 106 -12.71 3.32 3.99
CA TRP A 106 -11.53 4.12 4.24
C TRP A 106 -11.91 5.55 4.67
N ASP A 107 -11.10 6.11 5.56
CA ASP A 107 -11.01 7.55 5.81
C ASP A 107 -9.54 7.90 6.08
N ARG A 108 -9.22 9.19 6.23
CA ARG A 108 -7.84 9.67 6.41
C ARG A 108 -7.11 9.14 7.65
N THR A 109 -7.81 8.54 8.61
CA THR A 109 -7.21 7.93 9.80
C THR A 109 -6.84 6.46 9.58
N LYS A 110 -7.22 5.89 8.42
CA LYS A 110 -7.04 4.47 8.09
C LYS A 110 -6.08 4.30 6.92
N GLU A 111 -5.45 3.14 6.85
CA GLU A 111 -4.55 2.81 5.76
C GLU A 111 -5.33 2.53 4.46
N ALA A 112 -4.87 3.10 3.34
CA ALA A 112 -5.43 2.86 2.02
C ALA A 112 -4.90 1.55 1.44
N TYR A 113 -5.77 0.52 1.37
CA TYR A 113 -5.38 -0.81 0.89
C TYR A 113 -5.72 -1.03 -0.59
N TYR A 114 -6.96 -0.77 -1.00
CA TYR A 114 -7.42 -1.08 -2.36
C TYR A 114 -8.03 0.17 -3.02
N PRO A 115 -7.58 0.61 -4.20
CA PRO A 115 -8.24 1.69 -4.93
C PRO A 115 -9.64 1.26 -5.38
N VAL A 116 -10.60 2.17 -5.33
CA VAL A 116 -11.95 1.94 -5.85
C VAL A 116 -11.97 2.28 -7.33
N ASN A 117 -12.11 1.25 -8.16
CA ASN A 117 -12.07 1.37 -9.62
C ASN A 117 -13.47 1.58 -10.20
N ASP A 118 -13.97 2.81 -10.11
CA ASP A 118 -15.22 3.23 -10.75
C ASP A 118 -15.01 4.45 -11.66
N ALA A 119 -16.08 4.88 -12.35
CA ALA A 119 -16.03 5.99 -13.28
C ALA A 119 -15.69 7.33 -12.59
N ARG A 120 -16.13 7.53 -11.34
CA ARG A 120 -15.89 8.76 -10.56
C ARG A 120 -14.40 8.90 -10.25
N ASN A 121 -13.82 7.87 -9.64
CA ASN A 121 -12.42 7.85 -9.24
C ASN A 121 -11.48 7.81 -10.45
N SER A 122 -11.84 7.09 -11.53
CA SER A 122 -11.04 7.10 -12.77
C SER A 122 -10.96 8.50 -13.39
N SER A 123 -12.07 9.24 -13.38
CA SER A 123 -12.12 10.62 -13.88
C SER A 123 -11.33 11.56 -12.97
N LEU A 124 -11.47 11.42 -11.65
CA LEU A 124 -10.75 12.22 -10.66
C LEU A 124 -9.23 12.00 -10.73
N PHE A 125 -8.81 10.74 -10.80
CA PHE A 125 -7.40 10.37 -10.91
C PHE A 125 -6.74 10.96 -12.15
N LYS A 126 -7.46 11.08 -13.27
CA LYS A 126 -6.94 11.71 -14.48
C LYS A 126 -6.49 13.15 -14.24
N PHE A 127 -7.26 13.95 -13.50
CA PHE A 127 -6.86 15.32 -13.16
C PHE A 127 -5.59 15.35 -12.31
N TYR A 128 -5.45 14.44 -11.34
CA TYR A 128 -4.23 14.34 -10.56
C TYR A 128 -3.03 13.87 -11.39
N ARG A 129 -3.23 12.92 -12.31
CA ARG A 129 -2.18 12.45 -13.20
C ARG A 129 -1.69 13.57 -14.13
N GLU A 130 -2.59 14.36 -14.69
CA GLU A 130 -2.24 15.52 -15.52
C GLU A 130 -1.41 16.58 -14.76
N GLU A 131 -1.65 16.74 -13.46
CA GLU A 131 -0.83 17.61 -12.60
C GLU A 131 0.53 17.00 -12.25
N ALA A 132 0.55 15.70 -11.96
CA ALA A 132 1.77 14.94 -11.71
C ALA A 132 2.73 14.99 -12.90
N ASP A 133 2.21 14.86 -14.12
CA ASP A 133 3.01 14.88 -15.36
C ASP A 133 3.70 16.23 -15.61
N LYS A 134 3.25 17.32 -14.97
CA LYS A 134 3.90 18.65 -15.03
C LYS A 134 5.12 18.73 -14.11
N LEU A 135 5.26 17.84 -13.13
CA LEU A 135 6.33 17.88 -12.13
C LEU A 135 7.52 17.02 -12.56
N GLN A 136 8.39 17.56 -13.40
CA GLN A 136 9.56 16.83 -13.95
C GLN A 136 10.52 16.26 -12.90
N LYS A 137 10.59 16.90 -11.72
CA LYS A 137 11.43 16.45 -10.60
C LYS A 137 10.83 15.28 -9.82
N ILE A 138 9.56 14.95 -10.02
CA ILE A 138 8.85 13.97 -9.19
C ILE A 138 8.40 12.78 -10.04
N ILE A 139 8.75 11.59 -9.58
CA ILE A 139 8.26 10.34 -10.15
C ILE A 139 7.18 9.81 -9.20
N PHE A 140 5.95 9.78 -9.67
CA PHE A 140 4.85 9.12 -8.97
C PHE A 140 4.85 7.63 -9.30
N GLY A 141 4.78 6.79 -8.27
CA GLY A 141 4.84 5.34 -8.42
C GLY A 141 4.11 4.57 -7.32
N GLY A 142 4.21 3.24 -7.39
CA GLY A 142 3.57 2.37 -6.42
C GLY A 142 2.04 2.35 -6.50
N ARG A 143 1.42 1.59 -5.61
CA ARG A 143 -0.05 1.40 -5.55
C ARG A 143 -0.80 2.73 -5.40
N LEU A 144 -0.35 3.58 -4.49
CA LEU A 144 -1.04 4.81 -4.11
C LEU A 144 -0.72 5.98 -5.06
N GLY A 145 0.53 6.12 -5.48
CA GLY A 145 0.93 7.18 -6.41
C GLY A 145 0.38 6.99 -7.82
N ASN A 146 0.19 5.73 -8.24
CA ASN A 146 -0.45 5.40 -9.52
C ASN A 146 -1.95 5.10 -9.42
N TYR A 147 -2.54 5.14 -8.22
CA TYR A 147 -3.93 4.76 -7.96
C TYR A 147 -4.32 3.44 -8.67
N GLN A 148 -3.49 2.41 -8.49
CA GLN A 148 -3.63 1.14 -9.20
C GLN A 148 -3.40 -0.02 -8.25
N TYR A 149 -4.26 -1.03 -8.34
CA TYR A 149 -4.05 -2.28 -7.62
C TYR A 149 -2.90 -3.05 -8.25
N TYR A 150 -1.84 -3.27 -7.47
CA TYR A 150 -0.66 -4.03 -7.86
C TYR A 150 -0.41 -5.19 -6.92
N ASP A 151 -0.09 -6.34 -7.49
CA ASP A 151 0.64 -7.40 -6.79
C ASP A 151 2.13 -7.02 -6.65
N MET A 152 2.86 -7.75 -5.80
CA MET A 152 4.26 -7.41 -5.48
C MET A 152 5.19 -7.44 -6.71
N ASP A 153 5.05 -8.44 -7.57
CA ASP A 153 5.84 -8.57 -8.80
C ASP A 153 5.55 -7.43 -9.78
N GLN A 154 4.30 -7.01 -9.89
CA GLN A 154 3.87 -5.92 -10.76
C GLN A 154 4.48 -4.59 -10.31
N VAL A 155 4.47 -4.29 -9.01
CA VAL A 155 5.05 -3.04 -8.50
C VAL A 155 6.58 -3.05 -8.60
N PHE A 156 7.24 -4.20 -8.43
CA PHE A 156 8.67 -4.33 -8.70
C PHE A 156 9.00 -4.08 -10.17
N GLY A 157 8.23 -4.69 -11.09
CA GLY A 157 8.38 -4.45 -12.52
C GLY A 157 8.14 -2.98 -12.90
N ALA A 158 7.16 -2.32 -12.29
CA ALA A 158 6.91 -0.89 -12.49
C ALA A 158 8.07 -0.02 -11.98
N ALA A 159 8.64 -0.34 -10.82
CA ALA A 159 9.79 0.37 -10.26
C ALA A 159 11.04 0.23 -11.14
N LEU A 160 11.35 -0.98 -11.62
CA LEU A 160 12.49 -1.21 -12.52
C LEU A 160 12.34 -0.44 -13.83
N LYS A 161 11.14 -0.46 -14.45
CA LYS A 161 10.87 0.35 -15.66
C LYS A 161 11.01 1.86 -15.42
N ALA A 162 10.65 2.34 -14.23
CA ALA A 162 10.83 3.75 -13.87
C ALA A 162 12.32 4.11 -13.77
N VAL A 163 13.14 3.23 -13.21
CA VAL A 163 14.60 3.38 -13.16
C VAL A 163 15.20 3.37 -14.57
N GLU A 164 14.85 2.39 -15.42
CA GLU A 164 15.30 2.32 -16.82
C GLU A 164 14.97 3.61 -17.59
N LYS A 165 13.72 4.10 -17.45
CA LYS A 165 13.27 5.34 -18.09
C LYS A 165 14.05 6.58 -17.62
N GLU A 166 14.37 6.68 -16.33
CA GLU A 166 15.07 7.83 -15.76
C GLU A 166 16.56 7.84 -16.14
N PHE A 167 17.21 6.68 -16.15
CA PHE A 167 18.66 6.57 -16.41
C PHE A 167 19.03 6.19 -17.84
N GLY A 168 18.05 5.92 -18.71
CA GLY A 168 18.25 5.66 -20.14
C GLY A 168 19.09 4.42 -20.44
N LYS A 169 19.01 3.39 -19.59
CA LYS A 169 19.68 2.09 -19.77
C LYS A 169 18.67 1.00 -20.03
#